data_AF-Q6FVC5-F1
#
_entry.id   AF-Q6FVC5-F1
#
_cell.length_a   1.000
_cell.length_b   1.000
_cell.length_c   1.000
_cell.angle_alpha   90.00
_cell.angle_beta   90.00
_cell.angle_gamma   90.00
#
_symmetry.space_group_name_H-M   'P 1'
#
loop_
_entity.id
_entity.type
_entity.pdbx_description
1 polymer ?
#
loop_
_entity_poly.entity_id
_entity_poly.type
_entity_poly.pdbx_seq_one_letter_code
_entity_poly.pdbx_strand_id
1 'polypeptide(L)'
;MATEEKDELRSELSLGNLVELLDPIASKIHYTQFPTIQNYDYKKTWQRAKDKLNGDHKRLIKKHRERLVEQIKKWDGPLNRLFFHKTSTLEKLFYPFTLFNIFFIGFIMGRFPQYFHVYYTVLFCILIPIRFYTYYKTNNHYFLADLCYFVNILCLAYIWVFPRNQTLFLSCFALTFGSLSFAVITWRNSLVIHSIDKTTSCFIHIIPPCSIFVIYRAISPEYRAERFPGAVILDPRNSISLKTNIINTSLYYLIWQVLYHYFITLRKSSKIQAGQRETSFHYLTTHQYKDFWAVKLPTPWPIVIYTLSQYLYQLSTMLLCNIWIKYDEIWSQFFLLAIFLCAAHNGATYYIDYYGKSLENEVTKLKVEVEELQEELDMAQSGSDI
;
A
#
# COMPACT_ATOMS: atom_id res chain seq x y z
N MET A 1 -30.08 -49.56 6.07
CA MET A 1 -29.02 -49.45 7.09
C MET A 1 -27.73 -49.84 6.41
N ALA A 2 -26.75 -48.92 6.33
CA ALA A 2 -25.55 -48.95 5.48
C ALA A 2 -25.71 -48.40 4.04
N THR A 3 -25.88 -47.08 3.91
CA THR A 3 -25.41 -46.30 2.74
C THR A 3 -25.30 -44.77 2.98
N GLU A 4 -25.52 -44.25 4.20
CA GLU A 4 -25.52 -42.78 4.43
C GLU A 4 -24.26 -42.23 5.12
N GLU A 5 -23.24 -43.04 5.40
CA GLU A 5 -22.08 -42.61 6.21
C GLU A 5 -20.78 -42.44 5.39
N LYS A 6 -20.88 -41.97 4.13
CA LYS A 6 -19.70 -41.74 3.27
C LYS A 6 -19.63 -40.40 2.54
N ASP A 7 -20.57 -39.47 2.75
CA ASP A 7 -20.57 -38.18 2.06
C ASP A 7 -20.07 -36.98 2.91
N GLU A 8 -19.65 -37.19 4.16
CA GLU A 8 -19.20 -36.08 5.02
C GLU A 8 -17.72 -35.66 4.86
N LEU A 9 -16.96 -36.23 3.92
CA LEU A 9 -15.52 -35.94 3.79
C LEU A 9 -15.04 -35.39 2.44
N ARG A 10 -15.95 -34.97 1.56
CA ARG A 10 -15.60 -34.33 0.28
C ARG A 10 -16.57 -33.21 -0.10
N SER A 11 -16.49 -32.07 0.61
CA SER A 11 -16.92 -30.78 0.06
C SER A 11 -15.69 -29.88 -0.14
N GLU A 12 -15.15 -30.08 -1.33
CA GLU A 12 -14.25 -29.29 -2.13
C GLU A 12 -13.90 -27.88 -1.64
N LEU A 13 -12.59 -27.64 -1.61
CA LEU A 13 -11.94 -26.34 -1.79
C LEU A 13 -12.52 -25.60 -3.00
N SER A 14 -13.63 -24.90 -2.82
CA SER A 14 -14.15 -23.98 -3.81
C SER A 14 -13.12 -22.88 -4.07
N LEU A 15 -12.85 -22.59 -5.34
CA LEU A 15 -12.12 -21.38 -5.76
C LEU A 15 -12.73 -20.11 -5.14
N GLY A 16 -14.02 -20.13 -4.78
CA GLY A 16 -14.68 -19.08 -4.00
C GLY A 16 -14.10 -18.87 -2.61
N ASN A 17 -13.74 -19.93 -1.88
CA ASN A 17 -13.12 -19.83 -0.54
C ASN A 17 -11.67 -19.33 -0.62
N LEU A 18 -10.96 -19.65 -1.71
CA LEU A 18 -9.61 -19.13 -2.01
C LEU A 18 -9.64 -17.65 -2.41
N VAL A 19 -10.75 -17.19 -2.97
CA VAL A 19 -11.03 -15.79 -3.32
C VAL A 19 -11.54 -15.01 -2.10
N GLU A 20 -12.30 -15.61 -1.19
CA GLU A 20 -12.64 -15.02 0.12
C GLU A 20 -11.43 -14.90 1.06
N LEU A 21 -10.44 -15.78 0.93
CA LEU A 21 -9.16 -15.77 1.68
C LEU A 21 -8.26 -14.53 1.39
N LEU A 22 -8.58 -13.74 0.36
CA LEU A 22 -7.79 -12.61 -0.14
C LEU A 22 -8.38 -11.22 0.17
N ASP A 23 -9.47 -11.16 0.95
CA ASP A 23 -10.04 -9.91 1.46
C ASP A 23 -9.53 -9.66 2.89
N PRO A 24 -8.65 -8.66 3.20
CA PRO A 24 -9.07 -7.28 3.46
C PRO A 24 -7.91 -6.25 3.57
N ILE A 25 -7.61 -5.44 2.55
CA ILE A 25 -6.74 -4.24 2.77
C ILE A 25 -7.51 -2.93 2.58
N ALA A 26 -8.82 -3.01 2.34
CA ALA A 26 -9.65 -1.81 2.19
C ALA A 26 -10.58 -1.47 3.37
N SER A 27 -11.25 -2.44 3.99
CA SER A 27 -12.53 -2.20 4.69
C SER A 27 -12.52 -2.25 6.23
N LYS A 28 -11.44 -2.68 6.89
CA LYS A 28 -11.43 -2.90 8.35
C LYS A 28 -10.48 -2.00 9.16
N ILE A 29 -10.15 -0.81 8.68
CA ILE A 29 -9.72 0.24 9.62
C ILE A 29 -11.00 0.85 10.19
N HIS A 30 -11.59 0.16 11.16
CA HIS A 30 -12.50 0.84 12.07
C HIS A 30 -11.73 1.98 12.73
N TYR A 31 -12.24 3.20 12.64
CA TYR A 31 -11.81 4.35 13.46
C TYR A 31 -12.24 4.16 14.93
N THR A 32 -12.19 2.93 15.45
CA THR A 32 -12.61 2.63 16.81
C THR A 32 -11.50 3.03 17.78
N GLN A 33 -11.84 4.05 18.56
CA GLN A 33 -11.18 4.54 19.77
C GLN A 33 -9.82 5.20 19.56
N PHE A 34 -9.86 6.53 19.52
CA PHE A 34 -8.71 7.40 19.65
C PHE A 34 -8.08 7.25 21.04
N PRO A 35 -6.85 6.72 21.19
CA PRO A 35 -6.15 6.84 22.44
C PRO A 35 -5.73 8.30 22.63
N THR A 36 -6.10 8.87 23.77
CA THR A 36 -5.66 10.19 24.22
C THR A 36 -4.14 10.23 24.16
N ILE A 37 -3.56 11.29 23.56
CA ILE A 37 -2.11 11.48 23.43
C ILE A 37 -1.50 11.55 24.83
N GLN A 38 -1.01 10.44 25.36
CA GLN A 38 -0.15 10.45 26.55
C GLN A 38 1.25 10.90 26.12
N ASN A 39 1.67 12.03 26.67
CA ASN A 39 3.03 12.56 26.57
C ASN A 39 4.05 11.49 27.02
N TYR A 40 4.73 10.84 26.07
CA TYR A 40 5.78 9.87 26.39
C TYR A 40 7.19 10.41 26.18
N ASP A 41 8.00 10.20 27.21
CA ASP A 41 9.36 10.70 27.42
C ASP A 41 10.39 10.06 26.48
N TYR A 42 10.86 10.85 25.51
CA TYR A 42 11.83 10.47 24.47
C TYR A 42 13.30 10.45 24.94
N LYS A 43 13.58 10.64 26.24
CA LYS A 43 14.93 11.00 26.73
C LYS A 43 16.00 9.89 26.73
N LYS A 44 15.67 8.61 26.93
CA LYS A 44 16.71 7.62 27.32
C LYS A 44 17.56 7.04 26.19
N THR A 45 17.04 6.90 24.97
CA THR A 45 17.80 6.22 23.87
C THR A 45 18.69 7.16 23.07
N TRP A 46 18.42 8.47 23.11
CA TRP A 46 19.18 9.51 22.40
C TRP A 46 20.43 10.00 23.14
N GLN A 47 20.58 9.66 24.43
CA GLN A 47 21.74 10.07 25.22
C GLN A 47 23.04 9.39 24.75
N ARG A 48 23.00 8.13 24.31
CA ARG A 48 24.22 7.40 23.89
C ARG A 48 24.77 7.78 22.52
N ALA A 49 23.95 8.34 21.62
CA ALA A 49 24.42 8.89 20.33
C ALA A 49 24.93 10.34 20.45
N LYS A 50 24.77 10.95 21.63
CA LYS A 50 24.95 12.38 21.92
C LYS A 50 26.40 12.76 22.27
N ASP A 51 27.24 11.76 22.53
CA ASP A 51 28.56 11.92 23.14
C ASP A 51 29.72 11.93 22.10
N LYS A 52 29.42 11.75 20.81
CA LYS A 52 30.41 11.75 19.72
C LYS A 52 30.35 12.97 18.76
N LEU A 53 29.61 14.02 19.09
CA LEU A 53 29.40 15.19 18.23
C LEU A 53 29.88 16.49 18.91
N ASN A 54 30.71 17.27 18.20
CA ASN A 54 31.23 18.57 18.62
C ASN A 54 30.13 19.53 19.13
N GLY A 55 30.41 20.29 20.19
CA GLY A 55 29.45 21.13 20.91
C GLY A 55 28.69 22.15 20.05
N ASP A 56 29.36 22.75 19.05
CA ASP A 56 28.75 23.73 18.14
C ASP A 56 27.79 23.08 17.14
N HIS A 57 28.17 21.93 16.56
CA HIS A 57 27.29 21.16 15.68
C HIS A 57 26.03 20.68 16.41
N LYS A 58 26.18 20.31 17.69
CA LYS A 58 25.09 19.90 18.57
C LYS A 58 24.10 21.03 18.84
N ARG A 59 24.59 22.26 19.04
CA ARG A 59 23.75 23.45 19.24
C ARG A 59 23.05 23.85 17.95
N LEU A 60 23.73 23.75 16.80
CA LEU A 60 23.17 24.06 15.49
C LEU A 60 22.04 23.08 15.11
N ILE A 61 22.28 21.77 15.24
CA ILE A 61 21.28 20.73 14.94
C ILE A 61 20.07 20.84 15.87
N LYS A 62 20.30 21.10 17.17
CA LYS A 62 19.21 21.29 18.14
C LYS A 62 18.34 22.50 17.77
N LYS A 63 18.95 23.64 17.41
CA LYS A 63 18.25 24.86 17.00
C LYS A 63 17.44 24.66 15.71
N HIS A 64 18.01 23.95 14.72
CA HIS A 64 17.29 23.62 13.48
C HIS A 64 16.13 22.66 13.75
N ARG A 65 16.32 21.65 14.60
CA ARG A 65 15.26 20.72 15.02
C ARG A 65 14.14 21.45 15.75
N GLU A 66 14.45 22.33 16.69
CA GLU A 66 13.45 23.08 17.44
C GLU A 66 12.61 23.97 16.51
N ARG A 67 13.25 24.69 15.59
CA ARG A 67 12.55 25.46 14.54
C ARG A 67 11.67 24.59 13.65
N LEU A 68 12.16 23.44 13.19
CA LEU A 68 11.39 22.52 12.36
C LEU A 68 10.20 21.93 13.12
N VAL A 69 10.39 21.53 14.37
CA VAL A 69 9.30 21.02 15.23
C VAL A 69 8.25 22.10 15.48
N GLU A 70 8.68 23.33 15.72
CA GLU A 70 7.77 24.46 15.94
C GLU A 70 7.00 24.82 14.66
N GLN A 71 7.67 24.80 13.50
CA GLN A 71 7.01 24.96 12.20
C GLN A 71 6.00 23.84 11.95
N ILE A 72 6.37 22.57 12.14
CA ILE A 72 5.47 21.43 11.99
C ILE A 72 4.25 21.57 12.91
N LYS A 73 4.45 21.96 14.18
CA LYS A 73 3.36 22.19 15.14
C LYS A 73 2.39 23.28 14.71
N LYS A 74 2.86 24.34 14.04
CA LYS A 74 1.98 25.41 13.51
C LYS A 74 1.04 24.91 12.41
N TRP A 75 1.52 24.00 11.56
CA TRP A 75 0.72 23.39 10.50
C TRP A 75 -0.14 22.22 10.99
N ASP A 76 0.21 21.63 12.13
CA ASP A 76 -0.47 20.45 12.68
C ASP A 76 -1.96 20.69 12.96
N GLY A 77 -2.30 21.81 13.63
CA GLY A 77 -3.69 22.15 13.95
C GLY A 77 -4.58 22.32 12.71
N PRO A 78 -4.18 23.17 11.73
CA PRO A 78 -4.90 23.31 10.46
C PRO A 78 -5.02 22.01 9.67
N LEU A 79 -3.94 21.24 9.51
CA LEU A 79 -3.95 19.97 8.78
C LEU A 79 -4.87 18.95 9.46
N ASN A 80 -4.82 18.85 10.79
CA ASN A 80 -5.66 17.93 11.54
C ASN A 80 -7.16 18.26 11.37
N ARG A 81 -7.54 19.55 11.37
CA ARG A 81 -8.92 19.95 11.08
C ARG A 81 -9.33 19.64 9.64
N LEU A 82 -8.46 19.88 8.67
CA LEU A 82 -8.75 19.61 7.26
C LEU A 82 -8.95 18.10 7.02
N PHE A 83 -7.98 17.27 7.41
CA PHE A 83 -7.99 15.84 7.12
C PHE A 83 -8.99 15.02 7.97
N PHE A 84 -9.29 15.45 9.21
CA PHE A 84 -10.09 14.65 10.15
C PHE A 84 -11.41 15.29 10.60
N HIS A 85 -11.62 16.61 10.44
CA HIS A 85 -12.90 17.26 10.79
C HIS A 85 -13.69 17.74 9.57
N LYS A 86 -13.02 18.10 8.46
CA LYS A 86 -13.66 18.53 7.20
C LYS A 86 -13.58 17.45 6.10
N THR A 87 -13.65 16.19 6.51
CA THR A 87 -13.48 15.03 5.62
C THR A 87 -14.44 15.08 4.42
N SER A 88 -15.72 15.41 4.63
CA SER A 88 -16.73 15.48 3.55
C SER A 88 -16.41 16.52 2.46
N THR A 89 -15.86 17.68 2.81
CA THR A 89 -15.52 18.71 1.81
C THR A 89 -14.29 18.32 1.00
N LEU A 90 -13.28 17.73 1.65
CA LEU A 90 -12.09 17.22 0.97
C LEU A 90 -12.42 16.05 0.06
N GLU A 91 -13.25 15.11 0.51
CA GLU A 91 -13.72 13.98 -0.31
C GLU A 91 -14.48 14.45 -1.56
N LYS A 92 -15.35 15.46 -1.41
CA LYS A 92 -16.08 16.08 -2.53
C LYS A 92 -15.18 16.80 -3.53
N LEU A 93 -14.08 17.41 -3.08
CA LEU A 93 -13.09 18.04 -3.97
C LEU A 93 -12.14 17.02 -4.61
N PHE A 94 -11.79 15.98 -3.85
CA PHE A 94 -10.85 14.96 -4.29
C PHE A 94 -11.46 14.01 -5.32
N TYR A 95 -12.76 13.77 -5.27
CA TYR A 95 -13.48 12.98 -6.27
C TYR A 95 -13.24 13.48 -7.72
N PRO A 96 -13.60 14.73 -8.09
CA PRO A 96 -13.39 15.23 -9.46
C PRO A 96 -11.90 15.35 -9.80
N PHE A 97 -11.06 15.65 -8.81
CA PHE A 97 -9.60 15.67 -9.00
C PHE A 97 -9.08 14.29 -9.41
N THR A 98 -9.43 13.22 -8.69
CA THR A 98 -8.99 11.85 -9.00
C THR A 98 -9.52 11.39 -10.34
N LEU A 99 -10.79 11.67 -10.64
CA LEU A 99 -11.38 11.34 -11.92
C LEU A 99 -10.64 12.02 -13.08
N PHE A 100 -10.42 13.34 -12.97
CA PHE A 100 -9.61 14.08 -13.93
C PHE A 100 -8.19 13.49 -14.05
N ASN A 101 -7.57 13.15 -12.92
CA ASN A 101 -6.22 12.58 -12.86
C ASN A 101 -6.10 11.28 -13.65
N ILE A 102 -7.10 10.39 -13.57
CA ILE A 102 -7.14 9.13 -14.33
C ILE A 102 -7.14 9.41 -15.84
N PHE A 103 -7.99 10.34 -16.32
CA PHE A 103 -7.99 10.73 -17.74
C PHE A 103 -6.69 11.41 -18.15
N PHE A 104 -6.14 12.26 -17.28
CA PHE A 104 -4.90 12.98 -17.53
C PHE A 104 -3.69 12.04 -17.63
N ILE A 105 -3.65 10.96 -16.84
CA ILE A 105 -2.66 9.88 -16.96
C ILE A 105 -2.71 9.27 -18.35
N GLY A 106 -3.89 8.85 -18.81
CA GLY A 106 -4.07 8.29 -20.15
C GLY A 106 -3.66 9.27 -21.26
N PHE A 107 -4.03 10.55 -21.11
CA PHE A 107 -3.65 11.61 -22.05
C PHE A 107 -2.14 11.81 -22.13
N ILE A 108 -1.43 11.90 -20.99
CA ILE A 108 0.04 12.04 -20.99
C ILE A 108 0.69 10.79 -21.61
N MET A 109 0.26 9.58 -21.20
CA MET A 109 0.84 8.34 -21.72
C MET A 109 0.67 8.22 -23.25
N GLY A 110 -0.47 8.64 -23.79
CA GLY A 110 -0.71 8.58 -25.24
C GLY A 110 -0.07 9.71 -26.03
N ARG A 111 -0.24 10.97 -25.59
CA ARG A 111 0.16 12.15 -26.37
C ARG A 111 1.56 12.66 -26.07
N PHE A 112 2.02 12.50 -24.83
CA PHE A 112 3.26 13.07 -24.31
C PHE A 112 4.05 12.08 -23.42
N PRO A 113 4.33 10.85 -23.90
CA PRO A 113 4.95 9.79 -23.07
C PRO A 113 6.30 10.19 -22.48
N GLN A 114 7.04 11.08 -23.14
CA GLN A 114 8.34 11.59 -22.67
C GLN A 114 8.25 12.30 -21.32
N TYR A 115 7.10 12.89 -20.96
CA TYR A 115 6.92 13.60 -19.67
C TYR A 115 6.32 12.73 -18.57
N PHE A 116 5.96 11.48 -18.86
CA PHE A 116 5.25 10.63 -17.90
C PHE A 116 6.07 10.31 -16.64
N HIS A 117 7.39 10.15 -16.78
CA HIS A 117 8.30 9.95 -15.63
C HIS A 117 8.36 11.17 -14.69
N VAL A 118 8.24 12.39 -15.25
CA VAL A 118 8.16 13.63 -14.47
C VAL A 118 6.83 13.69 -13.73
N TYR A 119 5.75 13.38 -14.43
CA TYR A 119 4.41 13.30 -13.84
C TYR A 119 4.36 12.31 -12.66
N TYR A 120 4.88 11.09 -12.84
CA TYR A 120 5.02 10.11 -11.77
C TYR A 120 5.78 10.66 -10.56
N THR A 121 6.89 11.37 -10.79
CA THR A 121 7.70 11.96 -9.72
C THR A 121 6.94 13.04 -8.97
N VAL A 122 6.25 13.94 -9.67
CA VAL A 122 5.44 15.00 -9.07
C VAL A 122 4.34 14.40 -8.21
N LEU A 123 3.62 13.41 -8.75
CA LEU A 123 2.54 12.74 -8.03
C LEU A 123 3.06 12.03 -6.77
N PHE A 124 4.20 11.33 -6.87
CA PHE A 124 4.86 10.71 -5.72
C PHE A 124 5.25 11.75 -4.65
N CYS A 125 5.85 12.87 -5.05
CA CYS A 125 6.26 13.95 -4.15
C CYS A 125 5.07 14.67 -3.49
N ILE A 126 3.86 14.57 -4.03
CA ILE A 126 2.65 15.13 -3.42
C ILE A 126 2.00 14.09 -2.50
N LEU A 127 1.74 12.88 -3.00
CA LEU A 127 0.95 11.88 -2.28
C LEU A 127 1.68 11.24 -1.10
N ILE A 128 2.99 11.00 -1.23
CA ILE A 128 3.75 10.30 -0.18
C ILE A 128 3.92 11.15 1.07
N PRO A 129 4.21 12.47 1.01
CA PRO A 129 4.21 13.29 2.22
C PRO A 129 2.84 13.36 2.90
N ILE A 130 1.74 13.43 2.12
CA ILE A 130 0.38 13.37 2.66
C ILE A 130 0.16 12.04 3.39
N ARG A 131 0.50 10.92 2.75
CA ARG A 131 0.43 9.57 3.35
C ARG A 131 1.26 9.48 4.62
N PHE A 132 2.48 10.00 4.61
CA PHE A 132 3.37 10.01 5.77
C PHE A 132 2.73 10.74 6.94
N TYR A 133 2.16 11.92 6.71
CA TYR A 133 1.46 12.69 7.74
C TYR A 133 0.27 11.92 8.30
N THR A 134 -0.60 11.39 7.44
CA THR A 134 -1.78 10.63 7.85
C THR A 134 -1.40 9.39 8.66
N TYR A 135 -0.41 8.62 8.21
CA TYR A 135 0.01 7.38 8.87
C TYR A 135 0.77 7.63 10.16
N TYR A 136 1.47 8.76 10.26
CA TYR A 136 2.04 9.19 11.54
C TYR A 136 0.94 9.50 12.56
N LYS A 137 -0.14 10.17 12.13
CA LYS A 137 -1.27 10.51 13.01
C LYS A 137 -2.12 9.31 13.42
N THR A 138 -2.29 8.32 12.54
CA THR A 138 -3.04 7.09 12.82
C THR A 138 -2.19 5.98 13.43
N ASN A 139 -0.94 6.27 13.82
CA ASN A 139 0.06 5.30 14.31
C ASN A 139 0.44 4.15 13.34
N ASN A 140 0.00 4.22 12.08
CA ASN A 140 0.24 3.24 11.02
C ASN A 140 1.55 3.47 10.21
N HIS A 141 2.47 4.29 10.70
CA HIS A 141 3.72 4.65 10.03
C HIS A 141 4.66 3.49 9.65
N TYR A 142 4.47 2.27 10.19
CA TYR A 142 5.29 1.13 9.78
C TYR A 142 4.91 0.52 8.44
N PHE A 143 3.67 0.71 7.97
CA PHE A 143 3.29 0.32 6.62
C PHE A 143 4.08 1.09 5.54
N LEU A 144 4.67 2.24 5.87
CA LEU A 144 5.56 2.98 4.97
C LEU A 144 6.91 2.28 4.73
N ALA A 145 7.23 1.25 5.52
CA ALA A 145 8.42 0.43 5.32
C ALA A 145 8.17 -0.73 4.33
N ASP A 146 6.95 -0.91 3.84
CA ASP A 146 6.60 -2.01 2.94
C ASP A 146 7.30 -1.89 1.57
N LEU A 147 7.36 -3.04 0.89
CA LEU A 147 8.08 -3.21 -0.37
C LEU A 147 7.64 -2.21 -1.44
N CYS A 148 6.34 -1.88 -1.53
CA CYS A 148 5.84 -0.95 -2.55
C CYS A 148 6.50 0.42 -2.47
N TYR A 149 6.70 0.99 -1.27
CA TYR A 149 7.40 2.27 -1.09
C TYR A 149 8.86 2.17 -1.49
N PHE A 150 9.53 1.08 -1.13
CA PHE A 150 10.92 0.83 -1.53
C PHE A 150 11.07 0.71 -3.05
N VAL A 151 10.18 -0.02 -3.73
CA VAL A 151 10.20 -0.17 -5.19
C VAL A 151 9.94 1.16 -5.89
N ASN A 152 9.03 1.99 -5.36
CA ASN A 152 8.81 3.33 -5.91
C ASN A 152 10.09 4.19 -5.81
N ILE A 153 10.79 4.14 -4.67
CA ILE A 153 12.08 4.81 -4.47
C ILE A 153 13.14 4.26 -5.43
N LEU A 154 13.21 2.94 -5.64
CA LEU A 154 14.11 2.34 -6.63
C LEU A 154 13.81 2.82 -8.05
N CYS A 155 12.52 2.92 -8.42
CA CYS A 155 12.12 3.46 -9.73
C CYS A 155 12.57 4.92 -9.88
N LEU A 156 12.40 5.75 -8.85
CA LEU A 156 12.87 7.14 -8.87
C LEU A 156 14.41 7.22 -8.91
N ALA A 157 15.11 6.34 -8.20
CA ALA A 157 16.56 6.25 -8.25
C ALA A 157 17.04 5.87 -9.66
N TYR A 158 16.36 4.95 -10.35
CA TYR A 158 16.63 4.65 -11.75
C TYR A 158 16.38 5.88 -12.64
N ILE A 159 15.21 6.52 -12.53
CA ILE A 159 14.80 7.63 -13.40
C ILE A 159 15.76 8.82 -13.27
N TRP A 160 16.16 9.17 -12.05
CA TRP A 160 16.88 10.43 -11.77
C TRP A 160 18.36 10.26 -11.47
N VAL A 161 18.80 9.12 -10.93
CA VAL A 161 20.19 8.95 -10.45
C VAL A 161 20.97 7.98 -11.33
N PHE A 162 20.37 6.85 -11.71
CA PHE A 162 21.08 5.77 -12.42
C PHE A 162 20.39 5.34 -13.74
N PRO A 163 20.09 6.25 -14.67
CA PRO A 163 19.36 5.91 -15.89
C PRO A 163 20.15 5.02 -16.86
N ARG A 164 21.47 4.89 -16.65
CA ARG A 164 22.36 4.03 -17.44
C ARG A 164 22.42 2.59 -16.94
N ASN A 165 21.92 2.33 -15.73
CA ASN A 165 22.05 1.02 -15.09
C ASN A 165 20.96 0.06 -15.58
N GLN A 166 21.30 -0.77 -16.55
CA GLN A 166 20.39 -1.76 -17.12
C GLN A 166 19.94 -2.81 -16.08
N THR A 167 20.81 -3.22 -15.16
CA THR A 167 20.43 -4.17 -14.10
C THR A 167 19.36 -3.59 -13.19
N LEU A 168 19.51 -2.33 -12.77
CA LEU A 168 18.50 -1.64 -11.96
C LEU A 168 17.18 -1.49 -12.72
N PHE A 169 17.23 -1.13 -14.01
CA PHE A 169 16.04 -1.05 -14.85
C PHE A 169 15.27 -2.38 -14.91
N LEU A 170 15.97 -3.48 -15.20
CA LEU A 170 15.39 -4.82 -15.29
C LEU A 170 14.79 -5.26 -13.94
N SER A 171 15.45 -4.92 -12.84
CA SER A 171 14.92 -5.18 -11.49
C SER A 171 13.71 -4.32 -11.15
N CYS A 172 13.71 -3.03 -11.51
CA CYS A 172 12.52 -2.18 -11.39
C CYS A 172 11.36 -2.78 -12.19
N PHE A 173 11.60 -3.17 -13.45
CA PHE A 173 10.59 -3.82 -14.28
C PHE A 173 10.00 -5.06 -13.62
N ALA A 174 10.86 -5.97 -13.14
CA ALA A 174 10.43 -7.21 -12.48
C ALA A 174 9.67 -6.96 -11.16
N LEU A 175 10.09 -5.99 -10.36
CA LEU A 175 9.41 -5.64 -9.10
C LEU A 175 8.07 -4.95 -9.35
N THR A 176 8.00 -4.04 -10.33
CA THR A 176 6.77 -3.29 -10.63
C THR A 176 5.71 -4.16 -11.31
N PHE A 177 6.09 -4.91 -12.35
CA PHE A 177 5.17 -5.81 -13.07
C PHE A 177 4.88 -7.11 -12.31
N GLY A 178 5.78 -7.50 -11.40
CA GLY A 178 5.57 -8.61 -10.50
C GLY A 178 4.81 -8.13 -9.27
N SER A 179 5.52 -8.00 -8.16
CA SER A 179 4.87 -7.90 -6.85
C SER A 179 4.01 -6.66 -6.63
N LEU A 180 4.30 -5.51 -7.25
CA LEU A 180 3.42 -4.33 -7.12
C LEU A 180 2.10 -4.52 -7.88
N SER A 181 2.14 -4.92 -9.15
CA SER A 181 0.94 -5.19 -9.93
C SER A 181 0.11 -6.33 -9.33
N PHE A 182 0.75 -7.45 -8.96
CA PHE A 182 0.05 -8.58 -8.34
C PHE A 182 -0.49 -8.26 -6.94
N ALA A 183 0.14 -7.34 -6.21
CA ALA A 183 -0.41 -6.82 -4.97
C ALA A 183 -1.77 -6.14 -5.16
N VAL A 184 -2.09 -5.56 -6.33
CA VAL A 184 -3.44 -5.03 -6.61
C VAL A 184 -4.49 -6.13 -6.56
N ILE A 185 -4.15 -7.32 -7.08
CA ILE A 185 -5.03 -8.49 -7.10
C ILE A 185 -5.09 -9.13 -5.72
N THR A 186 -3.93 -9.50 -5.16
CA THR A 186 -3.82 -10.27 -3.92
C THR A 186 -4.29 -9.48 -2.70
N TRP A 187 -4.02 -8.18 -2.67
CA TRP A 187 -4.42 -7.30 -1.56
C TRP A 187 -5.67 -6.49 -1.86
N ARG A 188 -6.34 -6.76 -2.99
CA ARG A 188 -7.55 -6.05 -3.44
C ARG A 188 -7.44 -4.54 -3.29
N ASN A 189 -6.39 -3.94 -3.84
CA ASN A 189 -6.26 -2.48 -3.80
C ASN A 189 -7.44 -1.84 -4.56
N SER A 190 -8.36 -1.23 -3.81
CA SER A 190 -9.59 -0.65 -4.34
C SER A 190 -9.39 0.79 -4.80
N LEU A 191 -9.75 1.07 -6.06
CA LEU A 191 -9.77 2.43 -6.60
C LEU A 191 -11.02 3.18 -6.09
N VAL A 192 -10.86 3.87 -4.96
CA VAL A 192 -11.94 4.63 -4.29
C VAL A 192 -11.68 6.12 -4.50
N ILE A 193 -12.33 6.69 -5.50
CA ILE A 193 -12.00 8.01 -6.08
C ILE A 193 -12.17 9.21 -5.13
N HIS A 194 -13.01 9.10 -4.10
CA HIS A 194 -13.13 10.15 -3.07
C HIS A 194 -12.05 10.05 -1.98
N SER A 195 -11.41 8.88 -1.82
CA SER A 195 -10.51 8.59 -0.70
C SER A 195 -9.05 8.80 -1.11
N ILE A 196 -8.40 9.80 -0.51
CA ILE A 196 -6.97 10.09 -0.73
C ILE A 196 -6.09 8.89 -0.37
N ASP A 197 -6.40 8.21 0.73
CA ASP A 197 -5.60 7.06 1.17
C ASP A 197 -5.71 5.89 0.20
N LYS A 198 -6.93 5.46 -0.16
CA LYS A 198 -7.13 4.34 -1.10
C LYS A 198 -6.58 4.65 -2.48
N THR A 199 -6.80 5.88 -2.96
CA THR A 199 -6.24 6.30 -4.24
C THR A 199 -4.71 6.31 -4.21
N THR A 200 -4.08 6.78 -3.11
CA THR A 200 -2.62 6.70 -2.94
C THR A 200 -2.12 5.26 -2.94
N SER A 201 -2.84 4.31 -2.32
CA SER A 201 -2.50 2.88 -2.38
C SER A 201 -2.52 2.38 -3.82
N CYS A 202 -3.57 2.69 -4.60
CA CYS A 202 -3.61 2.32 -6.02
C CYS A 202 -2.46 2.96 -6.81
N PHE A 203 -2.17 4.24 -6.58
CA PHE A 203 -1.11 4.96 -7.29
C PHE A 203 0.27 4.30 -7.13
N ILE A 204 0.68 3.98 -5.90
CA ILE A 204 2.00 3.38 -5.66
C ILE A 204 2.14 1.94 -6.20
N HIS A 205 1.04 1.31 -6.63
CA HIS A 205 1.04 -0.04 -7.22
C HIS A 205 0.83 -0.02 -8.75
N ILE A 206 0.12 0.98 -9.29
CA ILE A 206 -0.24 1.05 -10.73
C ILE A 206 0.65 2.00 -11.51
N ILE A 207 1.03 3.16 -10.95
CA ILE A 207 1.80 4.16 -11.71
C ILE A 207 3.26 3.75 -11.96
N PRO A 208 3.98 3.10 -11.01
CA PRO A 208 5.33 2.62 -11.28
C PRO A 208 5.44 1.66 -12.47
N PRO A 209 4.62 0.58 -12.58
CA PRO A 209 4.69 -0.29 -13.76
C PRO A 209 4.29 0.44 -15.04
N CYS A 210 3.31 1.35 -15.02
CA CYS A 210 3.03 2.23 -16.16
C CYS A 210 4.24 3.10 -16.55
N SER A 211 4.99 3.62 -15.57
CA SER A 211 6.13 4.49 -15.82
C SER A 211 7.29 3.73 -16.45
N ILE A 212 7.57 2.54 -15.92
CA ILE A 212 8.59 1.66 -16.48
C ILE A 212 8.18 1.16 -17.87
N PHE A 213 6.91 0.85 -18.09
CA PHE A 213 6.36 0.52 -19.42
C PHE A 213 6.57 1.65 -20.41
N VAL A 214 6.21 2.89 -20.06
CA VAL A 214 6.36 4.05 -20.93
C VAL A 214 7.81 4.27 -21.32
N ILE A 215 8.73 4.17 -20.34
CA ILE A 215 10.18 4.26 -20.60
C ILE A 215 10.65 3.14 -21.54
N TYR A 216 10.12 1.92 -21.39
CA TYR A 216 10.58 0.76 -22.16
C TYR A 216 9.98 0.63 -23.56
N ARG A 217 8.73 1.05 -23.76
CA ARG A 217 7.96 0.75 -24.98
C ARG A 217 7.37 1.98 -25.64
N ALA A 218 6.82 2.91 -24.88
CA ALA A 218 6.02 4.01 -25.45
C ALA A 218 6.84 5.23 -25.92
N ILE A 219 7.95 5.55 -25.26
CA ILE A 219 8.83 6.66 -25.72
C ILE A 219 9.64 6.25 -26.96
N SER A 220 10.00 7.25 -27.78
CA SER A 220 10.79 7.01 -28.99
C SER A 220 12.16 6.38 -28.65
N PRO A 221 12.70 5.52 -29.53
CA PRO A 221 14.01 4.90 -29.31
C PRO A 221 15.14 5.91 -29.09
N GLU A 222 15.11 7.04 -29.79
CA GLU A 222 16.11 8.10 -29.72
C GLU A 222 16.09 8.76 -28.34
N TYR A 223 14.89 9.16 -27.88
CA TYR A 223 14.73 9.76 -26.55
C TYR A 223 15.08 8.76 -25.44
N ARG A 224 14.73 7.48 -25.62
CA ARG A 224 15.12 6.41 -24.68
C ARG A 224 16.63 6.27 -24.60
N ALA A 225 17.33 6.25 -25.74
CA ALA A 225 18.78 6.12 -25.79
C ALA A 225 19.50 7.33 -25.17
N GLU A 226 18.95 8.53 -25.32
CA GLU A 226 19.49 9.74 -24.72
C GLU A 226 19.24 9.78 -23.19
N ARG A 227 17.98 9.61 -22.77
CA ARG A 227 17.56 9.88 -21.39
C ARG A 227 17.60 8.67 -20.47
N PHE A 228 17.38 7.48 -21.01
CA PHE A 228 17.30 6.21 -20.28
C PHE A 228 18.13 5.09 -20.93
N PRO A 229 19.47 5.25 -21.05
CA PRO A 229 20.30 4.28 -21.78
C PRO A 229 20.19 2.84 -21.26
N GLY A 230 19.93 2.66 -19.96
CA GLY A 230 19.74 1.34 -19.34
C GLY A 230 18.46 0.61 -19.76
N ALA A 231 17.49 1.31 -20.38
CA ALA A 231 16.28 0.71 -20.94
C ALA A 231 16.42 0.34 -22.42
N VAL A 232 17.56 0.62 -23.06
CA VAL A 232 17.81 0.24 -24.45
C VAL A 232 18.22 -1.22 -24.50
N ILE A 233 17.31 -2.07 -24.98
CA ILE A 233 17.53 -3.52 -25.12
C ILE A 233 17.17 -3.90 -26.55
N LEU A 234 18.19 -4.10 -27.40
CA LEU A 234 18.02 -4.32 -28.83
C LEU A 234 17.39 -5.69 -29.14
N ASP A 235 17.78 -6.72 -28.39
CA ASP A 235 17.23 -8.08 -28.52
C ASP A 235 16.81 -8.62 -27.15
N PRO A 236 15.60 -8.28 -26.66
CA PRO A 236 15.14 -8.71 -25.34
C PRO A 236 15.05 -10.22 -25.18
N ARG A 237 14.80 -10.97 -26.27
CA ARG A 237 14.61 -12.43 -26.20
C ARG A 237 15.91 -13.14 -25.86
N ASN A 238 17.00 -12.73 -26.51
CA ASN A 238 18.30 -13.38 -26.35
C ASN A 238 19.22 -12.69 -25.32
N SER A 239 19.11 -11.37 -25.14
CA SER A 239 19.99 -10.63 -24.22
C SER A 239 19.58 -10.72 -22.75
N ILE A 240 18.28 -10.91 -22.47
CA ILE A 240 17.78 -10.96 -21.10
C ILE A 240 17.89 -12.38 -20.56
N SER A 241 18.91 -12.62 -19.74
CA SER A 241 19.04 -13.85 -18.95
C SER A 241 18.06 -13.83 -17.77
N LEU A 242 17.14 -14.80 -17.77
CA LEU A 242 16.16 -14.98 -16.70
C LEU A 242 16.84 -15.18 -15.34
N LYS A 243 17.81 -16.09 -15.28
CA LYS A 243 18.55 -16.42 -14.05
C LYS A 243 19.22 -15.18 -13.48
N THR A 244 19.92 -14.42 -14.33
CA THR A 244 20.61 -13.20 -13.91
C THR A 244 19.64 -12.13 -13.43
N ASN A 245 18.51 -11.96 -14.13
CA ASN A 245 17.51 -10.97 -13.73
C ASN A 245 16.84 -11.32 -12.39
N ILE A 246 16.50 -12.59 -12.16
CA ILE A 246 15.96 -13.04 -10.86
C ILE A 246 16.97 -12.80 -9.75
N ILE A 247 18.23 -13.24 -9.93
CA ILE A 247 19.26 -13.08 -8.90
C ILE A 247 19.45 -11.59 -8.55
N ASN A 248 19.61 -10.73 -9.55
CA ASN A 248 19.80 -9.30 -9.34
C ASN A 248 18.61 -8.65 -8.63
N THR A 249 17.40 -9.02 -9.03
CA THR A 249 16.18 -8.49 -8.41
C THR A 249 16.01 -9.01 -6.98
N SER A 250 16.33 -10.28 -6.74
CA SER A 250 16.38 -10.86 -5.40
C SER A 250 17.41 -10.17 -4.50
N LEU A 251 18.52 -9.64 -5.04
CA LEU A 251 19.47 -8.84 -4.26
C LEU A 251 18.85 -7.51 -3.81
N TYR A 252 18.13 -6.80 -4.70
CA TYR A 252 17.41 -5.58 -4.30
C TYR A 252 16.31 -5.88 -3.27
N TYR A 253 15.57 -6.99 -3.46
CA TYR A 253 14.61 -7.47 -2.47
C TYR A 253 15.28 -7.79 -1.14
N LEU A 254 16.43 -8.45 -1.14
CA LEU A 254 17.18 -8.77 0.07
C LEU A 254 17.63 -7.50 0.79
N ILE A 255 18.09 -6.47 0.07
CA ILE A 255 18.41 -5.16 0.65
C ILE A 255 17.19 -4.61 1.39
N TRP A 256 16.02 -4.63 0.75
CA TRP A 256 14.78 -4.21 1.41
C TRP A 256 14.44 -5.08 2.63
N GLN A 257 14.51 -6.40 2.51
CA GLN A 257 14.20 -7.35 3.58
C GLN A 257 15.11 -7.13 4.80
N VAL A 258 16.41 -6.91 4.59
CA VAL A 258 17.38 -6.59 5.63
C VAL A 258 17.06 -5.24 6.28
N LEU A 259 16.79 -4.21 5.48
CA LEU A 259 16.38 -2.90 6.00
C LEU A 259 15.09 -3.00 6.82
N TYR A 260 14.10 -3.74 6.33
CA TYR A 260 12.83 -3.97 7.01
C TYR A 260 13.03 -4.64 8.37
N HIS A 261 13.72 -5.77 8.43
CA HIS A 261 14.00 -6.46 9.68
C HIS A 261 14.90 -5.64 10.63
N TYR A 262 15.88 -4.91 10.10
CA TYR A 262 16.72 -4.04 10.91
C TYR A 262 15.91 -2.92 11.58
N PHE A 263 15.05 -2.23 10.83
CA PHE A 263 14.27 -1.11 11.35
C PHE A 263 13.08 -1.53 12.22
N ILE A 264 12.39 -2.61 11.84
CA ILE A 264 11.15 -3.07 12.48
C ILE A 264 11.45 -4.05 13.60
N THR A 265 12.16 -5.14 13.30
CA THR A 265 12.40 -6.25 14.24
C THR A 265 13.45 -5.89 15.30
N LEU A 266 14.61 -5.33 14.92
CA LEU A 266 15.70 -5.10 15.90
C LEU A 266 15.52 -3.82 16.74
N ARG A 267 14.97 -2.75 16.17
CA ARG A 267 14.92 -1.44 16.84
C ARG A 267 13.62 -1.17 17.59
N LYS A 268 12.52 -1.86 17.27
CA LYS A 268 11.18 -1.50 17.75
C LYS A 268 10.24 -2.68 18.07
N SER A 269 10.76 -3.90 18.21
CA SER A 269 9.99 -5.11 18.57
C SER A 269 9.12 -4.94 19.82
N SER A 270 9.62 -4.29 20.87
CA SER A 270 8.85 -4.06 22.10
C SER A 270 7.59 -3.20 21.90
N LYS A 271 7.55 -2.33 20.88
CA LYS A 271 6.40 -1.48 20.58
C LYS A 271 5.34 -2.16 19.70
N ILE A 272 5.72 -3.23 19.02
CA ILE A 272 4.83 -4.06 18.20
C ILE A 272 4.16 -5.10 19.11
N GLN A 273 4.94 -5.72 20.01
CA GLN A 273 4.41 -6.67 21.01
C GLN A 273 3.42 -6.03 22.01
N ALA A 274 3.52 -4.71 22.23
CA ALA A 274 2.58 -3.97 23.08
C ALA A 274 1.23 -3.63 22.39
N GLY A 275 1.00 -4.06 21.13
CA GLY A 275 -0.24 -3.80 20.38
C GLY A 275 -0.44 -2.32 19.98
N GLN A 276 0.57 -1.46 20.17
CA GLN A 276 0.46 -0.03 19.90
C GLN A 276 0.70 0.33 18.44
N ARG A 277 1.20 -0.62 17.64
CA ARG A 277 1.67 -0.37 16.27
C ARG A 277 1.53 -1.61 15.38
N GLU A 278 0.79 -1.45 14.30
CA GLU A 278 0.58 -2.49 13.29
C GLU A 278 1.76 -2.57 12.31
N THR A 279 2.11 -3.79 11.92
CA THR A 279 3.01 -4.09 10.79
C THR A 279 2.30 -5.06 9.87
N SER A 280 2.69 -5.15 8.61
CA SER A 280 2.09 -6.10 7.65
C SER A 280 2.16 -7.54 8.16
N PHE A 281 3.22 -7.93 8.86
CA PHE A 281 3.28 -9.21 9.56
C PHE A 281 2.21 -9.33 10.65
N HIS A 282 2.18 -8.39 11.61
CA HIS A 282 1.23 -8.44 12.74
C HIS A 282 -0.23 -8.41 12.26
N TYR A 283 -0.56 -7.53 11.31
CA TYR A 283 -1.90 -7.42 10.75
C TYR A 283 -2.33 -8.73 10.08
N LEU A 284 -1.47 -9.32 9.25
CA LEU A 284 -1.80 -10.56 8.56
C LEU A 284 -1.91 -11.75 9.52
N THR A 285 -1.07 -11.83 10.55
CA THR A 285 -1.15 -12.92 11.54
C THR A 285 -2.31 -12.76 12.52
N THR A 286 -2.73 -11.53 12.83
CA THR A 286 -3.73 -11.27 13.88
C THR A 286 -5.13 -11.10 13.32
N HIS A 287 -5.27 -10.50 12.14
CA HIS A 287 -6.58 -10.21 11.56
C HIS A 287 -6.95 -11.15 10.41
N GLN A 288 -6.02 -11.45 9.50
CA GLN A 288 -6.38 -12.18 8.28
C GLN A 288 -6.21 -13.68 8.37
N TYR A 289 -5.00 -14.12 8.74
CA TYR A 289 -4.61 -15.52 8.76
C TYR A 289 -4.49 -16.04 10.20
N LYS A 290 -5.27 -15.49 11.12
CA LYS A 290 -5.26 -15.86 12.55
C LYS A 290 -5.46 -17.37 12.78
N ASP A 291 -6.24 -18.00 11.90
CA ASP A 291 -6.57 -19.42 11.99
C ASP A 291 -5.61 -20.32 11.21
N PHE A 292 -4.66 -19.74 10.47
CA PHE A 292 -3.66 -20.50 9.71
C PHE A 292 -2.67 -21.18 10.66
N TRP A 293 -2.48 -22.49 10.48
CA TRP A 293 -1.69 -23.33 11.38
C TRP A 293 -0.27 -22.80 11.64
N ALA A 294 0.38 -22.20 10.63
CA ALA A 294 1.74 -21.70 10.75
C ALA A 294 1.86 -20.48 11.67
N VAL A 295 0.75 -19.74 11.89
CA VAL A 295 0.71 -18.59 12.82
C VAL A 295 0.72 -19.05 14.27
N LYS A 296 0.23 -20.27 14.55
CA LYS A 296 0.13 -20.86 15.89
C LYS A 296 1.43 -21.52 16.38
N LEU A 297 2.48 -21.55 15.54
CA LEU A 297 3.78 -22.13 15.89
C LEU A 297 4.55 -21.24 16.88
N PRO A 298 5.45 -21.82 17.71
CA PRO A 298 6.28 -21.04 18.62
C PRO A 298 7.23 -20.11 17.84
N THR A 299 7.51 -18.94 18.40
CA THR A 299 8.51 -18.00 17.87
C THR A 299 9.87 -18.72 17.79
N PRO A 300 10.64 -18.61 16.69
CA PRO A 300 10.52 -17.65 15.58
C PRO A 300 9.81 -18.15 14.31
N TRP A 301 9.21 -19.34 14.33
CA TRP A 301 8.71 -20.00 13.12
C TRP A 301 7.68 -19.22 12.30
N PRO A 302 6.67 -18.53 12.90
CA PRO A 302 5.72 -17.73 12.12
C PRO A 302 6.38 -16.63 11.29
N ILE A 303 7.41 -15.96 11.84
CA ILE A 303 8.15 -14.91 11.14
C ILE A 303 8.96 -15.51 9.98
N VAL A 304 9.64 -16.65 10.22
CA VAL A 304 10.43 -17.33 9.19
C VAL A 304 9.54 -17.80 8.04
N ILE A 305 8.39 -18.43 8.35
CA ILE A 305 7.43 -18.91 7.35
C ILE A 305 6.86 -17.72 6.57
N TYR A 306 6.47 -16.65 7.26
CA TYR A 306 5.98 -15.44 6.58
C TYR A 306 7.02 -14.85 5.62
N THR A 307 8.26 -14.67 6.08
CA THR A 307 9.35 -14.14 5.24
C THR A 307 9.64 -15.05 4.05
N LEU A 308 9.62 -16.38 4.24
CA LEU A 308 9.82 -17.33 3.16
C LEU A 308 8.66 -17.32 2.16
N SER A 309 7.41 -17.35 2.63
CA SER A 309 6.22 -17.27 1.80
C SER A 309 6.18 -15.96 1.01
N GLN A 310 6.54 -14.84 1.63
CA GLN A 310 6.63 -13.56 0.96
C GLN A 310 7.68 -13.59 -0.17
N TYR A 311 8.85 -14.18 0.09
CA TYR A 311 9.89 -14.32 -0.93
C TYR A 311 9.47 -15.29 -2.06
N LEU A 312 8.79 -16.39 -1.75
CA LEU A 312 8.25 -17.31 -2.76
C LEU A 312 7.16 -16.65 -3.63
N TYR A 313 6.30 -15.84 -3.03
CA TYR A 313 5.32 -15.02 -3.74
C TYR A 313 6.02 -14.00 -4.67
N GLN A 314 7.05 -13.33 -4.18
CA GLN A 314 7.89 -12.42 -4.96
C GLN A 314 8.52 -13.13 -6.17
N LEU A 315 9.13 -14.31 -5.96
CA LEU A 315 9.74 -15.09 -7.03
C LEU A 315 8.72 -15.53 -8.07
N SER A 316 7.56 -16.02 -7.64
CA SER A 316 6.48 -16.48 -8.53
C SER A 316 5.99 -15.36 -9.44
N THR A 317 5.73 -14.17 -8.86
CA THR A 317 5.26 -13.00 -9.63
C THR A 317 6.33 -12.44 -10.56
N MET A 318 7.61 -12.48 -10.17
CA MET A 318 8.72 -12.08 -11.03
C MET A 318 8.96 -13.01 -12.20
N LEU A 319 8.73 -14.32 -12.05
CA LEU A 319 8.89 -15.28 -13.15
C LEU A 319 8.00 -14.91 -14.35
N LEU A 320 6.78 -14.46 -14.07
CA LEU A 320 5.82 -14.00 -15.07
C LEU A 320 6.29 -12.74 -15.82
N CYS A 321 7.20 -11.95 -15.23
CA CYS A 321 7.70 -10.72 -15.85
C CYS A 321 8.46 -10.94 -17.16
N ASN A 322 8.96 -12.15 -17.40
CA ASN A 322 9.60 -12.50 -18.67
C ASN A 322 8.65 -12.40 -19.85
N ILE A 323 7.36 -12.69 -19.62
CA ILE A 323 6.33 -12.58 -20.65
C ILE A 323 6.23 -11.12 -21.09
N TRP A 324 6.13 -10.19 -20.13
CA TRP A 324 5.94 -8.77 -20.41
C TRP A 324 7.18 -8.09 -21.00
N ILE A 325 8.39 -8.55 -20.64
CA ILE A 325 9.63 -7.90 -21.08
C ILE A 325 10.17 -8.42 -22.42
N LYS A 326 10.02 -9.73 -22.70
CA LYS A 326 10.62 -10.38 -23.87
C LYS A 326 9.71 -10.40 -25.10
N TYR A 327 8.40 -10.48 -24.89
CA TYR A 327 7.44 -10.64 -25.98
C TYR A 327 6.91 -9.27 -26.45
N ASP A 328 5.92 -9.30 -27.33
CA ASP A 328 5.29 -8.12 -27.90
C ASP A 328 4.77 -7.16 -26.82
N GLU A 329 4.79 -5.86 -27.11
CA GLU A 329 4.30 -4.82 -26.21
C GLU A 329 2.82 -4.97 -25.85
N ILE A 330 2.02 -5.59 -26.73
CA ILE A 330 0.59 -5.86 -26.51
C ILE A 330 0.36 -6.63 -25.20
N TRP A 331 1.24 -7.58 -24.86
CA TRP A 331 1.09 -8.36 -23.63
C TRP A 331 1.26 -7.50 -22.38
N SER A 332 2.24 -6.59 -22.39
CA SER A 332 2.45 -5.66 -21.28
C SER A 332 1.32 -4.62 -21.18
N GLN A 333 0.77 -4.16 -22.31
CA GLN A 333 -0.38 -3.25 -22.34
C GLN A 333 -1.63 -3.93 -21.77
N PHE A 334 -1.94 -5.14 -22.23
CA PHE A 334 -3.08 -5.91 -21.75
C PHE A 334 -2.97 -6.21 -20.26
N PHE A 335 -1.77 -6.57 -19.78
CA PHE A 335 -1.53 -6.77 -18.35
C PHE A 335 -1.82 -5.51 -17.54
N LEU A 336 -1.28 -4.34 -17.93
CA LEU A 336 -1.56 -3.09 -17.23
C LEU A 336 -3.05 -2.72 -17.23
N LEU A 337 -3.74 -2.95 -18.35
CA LEU A 337 -5.19 -2.74 -18.46
C LEU A 337 -5.95 -3.67 -17.52
N ALA A 338 -5.57 -4.95 -17.46
CA ALA A 338 -6.18 -5.94 -16.57
C ALA A 338 -5.98 -5.58 -15.09
N ILE A 339 -4.78 -5.12 -14.71
CA ILE A 339 -4.50 -4.65 -13.34
C ILE A 339 -5.33 -3.42 -12.99
N PHE A 340 -5.45 -2.46 -13.91
CA PHE A 340 -6.30 -1.28 -13.70
C PHE A 340 -7.78 -1.67 -13.57
N LEU A 341 -8.27 -2.58 -14.42
CA LEU A 341 -9.63 -3.09 -14.35
C LEU A 341 -9.89 -3.83 -13.03
N CYS A 342 -8.93 -4.62 -12.54
CA CYS A 342 -9.01 -5.26 -11.24
C CYS A 342 -9.11 -4.23 -10.10
N ALA A 343 -8.29 -3.16 -10.12
CA ALA A 343 -8.40 -2.09 -9.13
C ALA A 343 -9.75 -1.36 -9.16
N ALA A 344 -10.27 -1.12 -10.36
CA ALA A 344 -11.59 -0.50 -10.57
C ALA A 344 -12.72 -1.42 -10.08
N HIS A 345 -12.65 -2.72 -10.38
CA HIS A 345 -13.59 -3.72 -9.90
C HIS A 345 -13.59 -3.81 -8.37
N ASN A 346 -12.40 -3.89 -7.75
CA ASN A 346 -12.24 -3.86 -6.30
C ASN A 346 -12.79 -2.56 -5.68
N GLY A 347 -12.71 -1.44 -6.41
CA GLY A 347 -13.34 -0.16 -6.06
C GLY A 347 -14.86 -0.24 -6.09
N ALA A 348 -15.43 -0.81 -7.15
CA ALA A 348 -16.87 -0.99 -7.30
C ALA A 348 -17.45 -1.91 -6.20
N THR A 349 -16.81 -3.05 -5.94
CA THR A 349 -17.17 -3.96 -4.83
C THR A 349 -17.16 -3.21 -3.50
N TYR A 350 -16.15 -2.37 -3.25
CA TYR A 350 -16.10 -1.55 -2.03
C TYR A 350 -17.26 -0.55 -1.94
N TYR A 351 -17.64 0.11 -3.03
CA TYR A 351 -18.78 1.03 -3.04
C TYR A 351 -20.13 0.32 -2.87
N ILE A 352 -20.30 -0.86 -3.46
CA ILE A 352 -21.59 -1.56 -3.47
C ILE A 352 -21.76 -2.37 -2.18
N ASP A 353 -20.80 -3.25 -1.87
CA ASP A 353 -20.97 -4.23 -0.80
C ASP A 353 -20.67 -3.67 0.58
N TYR A 354 -19.65 -2.81 0.70
CA TYR A 354 -19.27 -2.28 2.00
C TYR A 354 -20.11 -1.05 2.37
N TYR A 355 -20.17 -0.05 1.49
CA TYR A 355 -20.98 1.15 1.76
C TYR A 355 -22.48 0.86 1.77
N GLY A 356 -22.96 0.00 0.86
CA GLY A 356 -24.36 -0.40 0.82
C GLY A 356 -24.81 -1.10 2.10
N LYS A 357 -24.07 -2.14 2.53
CA LYS A 357 -24.41 -2.87 3.76
C LYS A 357 -24.21 -2.04 5.03
N SER A 358 -23.19 -1.16 5.07
CA SER A 358 -23.01 -0.27 6.22
C SER A 358 -24.19 0.68 6.37
N LEU A 359 -24.68 1.24 5.27
CA LEU A 359 -25.86 2.11 5.27
C LEU A 359 -27.12 1.33 5.67
N GLU A 360 -27.30 0.13 5.14
CA GLU A 360 -28.42 -0.74 5.50
C GLU A 360 -28.42 -1.07 7.01
N ASN A 361 -27.26 -1.37 7.57
CA ASN A 361 -27.09 -1.61 9.01
C ASN A 361 -27.39 -0.36 9.84
N GLU A 362 -26.92 0.82 9.43
CA GLU A 362 -27.23 2.09 10.10
C GLU A 362 -28.72 2.42 10.05
N VAL A 363 -29.37 2.23 8.89
CA VAL A 363 -30.81 2.43 8.73
C VAL A 363 -31.59 1.44 9.60
N THR A 364 -31.15 0.18 9.66
CA THR A 364 -31.78 -0.84 10.51
C THR A 364 -31.65 -0.47 11.99
N LYS A 365 -30.46 -0.02 12.43
CA LYS A 365 -30.25 0.45 13.80
C LYS A 365 -31.13 1.64 14.15
N LEU A 366 -31.24 2.62 13.24
CA LEU A 366 -32.09 3.79 13.43
C LEU A 366 -33.58 3.43 13.47
N LYS A 367 -34.03 2.44 12.69
CA LYS A 367 -35.41 1.93 12.79
C LYS A 367 -35.70 1.36 14.17
N VAL A 368 -34.80 0.53 14.70
CA VAL A 368 -34.93 -0.03 16.06
C VAL A 368 -34.96 1.09 17.10
N GLU A 369 -34.05 2.07 17.02
CA GLU A 369 -34.04 3.21 17.96
C GLU A 369 -35.35 4.03 17.90
N VAL A 370 -35.95 4.20 16.72
CA VAL A 370 -37.23 4.90 16.56
C VAL A 370 -38.40 4.09 17.11
N GLU A 371 -38.40 2.77 16.91
CA GLU A 371 -39.42 1.86 17.47
C GLU A 371 -39.36 1.85 19.01
N GLU A 372 -38.16 1.75 19.60
CA GLU A 372 -37.96 1.82 21.05
C GLU A 372 -38.46 3.17 21.64
N LEU A 373 -38.13 4.28 20.99
CA LEU A 373 -38.61 5.62 21.42
C LEU A 373 -40.14 5.77 21.28
N GLN A 374 -40.74 5.14 20.27
CA GLN A 374 -42.20 5.15 20.10
C GLN A 374 -42.88 4.34 21.20
N GLU A 375 -42.34 3.17 21.56
CA GLU A 375 -42.83 2.37 22.68
C GLU A 375 -42.70 3.12 24.02
N GLU A 376 -41.57 3.79 24.27
CA GLU A 376 -41.38 4.64 25.46
C GLU A 376 -42.41 5.79 25.52
N LEU A 377 -42.70 6.43 24.38
CA LEU A 377 -43.70 7.49 24.28
C LEU A 377 -45.10 6.96 24.60
N ASP A 378 -45.47 5.82 24.03
CA ASP A 378 -46.78 5.20 24.22
C ASP A 378 -46.98 4.75 25.68
N MET A 379 -45.92 4.24 26.34
CA MET A 379 -45.93 3.95 27.78
C MET A 379 -46.06 5.22 28.63
N ALA A 380 -45.37 6.31 28.27
CA ALA A 380 -45.45 7.57 29.00
C ALA A 380 -46.85 8.22 28.88
N GLN A 381 -47.49 8.13 27.72
CA GLN A 381 -48.84 8.64 27.50
C GLN A 381 -49.88 7.81 28.27
N SER A 382 -49.81 6.47 28.19
CA SER A 382 -50.72 5.59 28.93
C SER A 382 -50.57 5.65 30.45
N GLY A 383 -49.38 6.01 30.96
CA GLY A 383 -49.15 6.27 32.39
C GLY A 383 -49.64 7.63 32.91
N SER A 384 -50.02 8.56 32.02
CA SER A 384 -50.53 9.89 32.39
C SER A 384 -52.06 9.99 32.46
N ASP A 385 -52.78 8.95 32.02
CA ASP A 385 -54.24 8.84 32.05
C ASP A 385 -54.77 8.07 33.29
N ILE A 386 -53.92 7.84 34.31
CA ILE A 386 -54.28 7.29 35.64
C ILE A 386 -54.02 8.38 36.69
#